data_AF-A0A268RHH6-F1
#
_entry.id   AF-A0A268RHH6-F1
#
_cell.length_a   1.000
_cell.length_b   1.000
_cell.length_c   1.000
_cell.angle_alpha   90.00
_cell.angle_beta   90.00
_cell.angle_gamma   90.00
#
_symmetry.space_group_name_H-M   'P 1'
#
loop_
_entity.id
_entity.type
_entity.pdbx_description
1 polymer ?
#
loop_
_entity_poly.entity_id
_entity_poly.type
_entity_poly.pdbx_seq_one_letter_code
_entity_poly.pdbx_strand_id
1 'polypeptide(L)'
;ARFLGTNHIDNASRICHSPSKTALKRSIGVGASTANYLDWIGTDVLLFWGSVASNSSPVSSKYMLEAKKNGTKIIVVNPYKEPAMDKYWIPSNPESALFGTKIAD
;
A
#
# COMPACT_ATOMS: atom_id res chain seq x y z
N ALA A 1 0.72 -31.49 9.49
CA ALA A 1 1.21 -31.67 8.11
C ALA A 1 2.70 -31.99 8.04
N ARG A 2 3.62 -31.08 8.43
CA ARG A 2 5.08 -31.39 8.44
C ARG A 2 5.46 -32.60 9.30
N PHE A 3 4.91 -32.70 10.52
CA PHE A 3 5.07 -33.88 11.38
C PHE A 3 4.56 -35.18 10.74
N LEU A 4 3.53 -35.08 9.90
CA LEU A 4 2.92 -36.22 9.20
C LEU A 4 3.64 -36.54 7.87
N GLY A 5 4.77 -35.90 7.56
CA GLY A 5 5.58 -36.18 6.38
C GLY A 5 5.02 -35.65 5.05
N THR A 6 4.05 -34.73 5.07
CA THR A 6 3.46 -34.18 3.84
C THR A 6 3.90 -32.74 3.54
N ASN A 7 4.24 -32.51 2.27
CA ASN A 7 4.56 -31.19 1.71
C ASN A 7 3.36 -30.50 1.03
N HIS A 8 2.18 -31.13 1.06
CA HIS A 8 0.93 -30.54 0.56
C HIS A 8 0.40 -29.51 1.57
N ILE A 9 1.14 -28.42 1.75
CA ILE A 9 0.78 -27.31 2.63
C ILE A 9 0.83 -26.04 1.81
N ASP A 10 -0.30 -25.35 1.77
CA ASP A 10 -0.43 -24.09 1.06
C ASP A 10 -1.42 -23.16 1.76
N ASN A 11 -1.43 -21.88 1.41
CA ASN A 11 -2.36 -20.92 1.98
C ASN A 11 -2.66 -19.78 0.98
N ALA A 12 -3.51 -18.84 1.38
CA ALA A 12 -3.94 -17.71 0.57
C ALA A 12 -2.80 -16.81 0.07
N SER A 13 -1.60 -16.84 0.67
CA SER A 13 -0.45 -16.11 0.14
C SER A 13 0.01 -16.62 -1.24
N ARG A 14 -0.38 -17.83 -1.64
CA ARG A 14 -0.13 -18.33 -3.00
C ARG A 14 -0.74 -17.43 -4.06
N ILE A 15 -2.01 -17.10 -3.88
CA ILE A 15 -2.77 -16.37 -4.90
C ILE A 15 -2.37 -14.89 -4.96
N CYS A 16 -2.01 -14.26 -3.84
CA CYS A 16 -1.76 -12.82 -3.79
C CYS A 16 -0.26 -12.44 -3.75
N HIS A 17 0.55 -13.14 -2.96
CA HIS A 17 1.90 -12.67 -2.61
C HIS A 17 3.02 -13.50 -3.23
N SER A 18 2.75 -14.73 -3.67
CA SER A 18 3.79 -15.59 -4.25
C SER A 18 4.38 -15.06 -5.57
N PRO A 19 3.59 -14.43 -6.47
CA PRO A 19 4.15 -13.80 -7.67
C PRO A 19 5.14 -12.67 -7.33
N SER A 20 4.74 -11.74 -6.45
CA SER A 20 5.60 -10.61 -6.06
C SER A 20 6.84 -11.08 -5.29
N LYS A 21 6.70 -12.04 -4.37
CA LYS A 21 7.83 -12.65 -3.66
C LYS A 21 8.86 -13.25 -4.62
N THR A 22 8.41 -13.94 -5.67
CA THR A 22 9.29 -14.54 -6.67
C THR A 22 10.01 -13.48 -7.48
N ALA A 23 9.27 -12.47 -7.96
CA ALA A 23 9.82 -11.37 -8.75
C ALA A 23 10.84 -10.55 -7.95
N LEU A 24 10.48 -10.09 -6.75
CA LEU A 24 11.37 -9.28 -5.89
C LEU A 24 12.63 -10.06 -5.50
N LYS A 25 12.51 -11.33 -5.12
CA LYS A 25 13.69 -12.16 -4.80
C LYS A 25 14.63 -12.29 -5.99
N ARG A 26 14.10 -12.40 -7.21
CA ARG A 26 14.91 -12.47 -8.44
C ARG A 26 15.56 -11.13 -8.78
N SER A 27 14.88 -10.02 -8.55
CA SER A 27 15.36 -8.68 -8.92
C SER A 27 16.33 -8.08 -7.91
N ILE A 28 16.03 -8.21 -6.61
CA ILE A 28 16.75 -7.51 -5.53
C ILE A 28 17.14 -8.43 -4.34
N GLY A 29 16.99 -9.74 -4.48
CA GLY A 29 17.40 -10.72 -3.46
C GLY A 29 16.45 -10.89 -2.27
N VAL A 30 15.51 -9.95 -2.05
CA VAL A 30 14.56 -9.96 -0.94
C VAL A 30 13.14 -10.16 -1.46
N GLY A 31 12.37 -11.06 -0.84
CA GLY A 31 10.98 -11.38 -1.23
C GLY A 31 9.91 -10.70 -0.38
N ALA A 32 10.26 -9.60 0.29
CA ALA A 32 9.42 -8.86 1.23
C ALA A 32 9.43 -7.37 0.89
N SER A 33 8.57 -6.58 1.54
CA SER A 33 8.62 -5.11 1.41
C SER A 33 9.98 -4.61 1.89
N THR A 34 10.58 -3.72 1.11
CA THR A 34 11.88 -3.08 1.43
C THR A 34 11.73 -1.74 2.12
N ALA A 35 10.51 -1.19 2.15
CA ALA A 35 10.18 0.06 2.80
C ALA A 35 9.01 -0.13 3.77
N ASN A 36 8.91 0.79 4.72
CA ASN A 36 7.83 0.90 5.69
C ASN A 36 7.12 2.26 5.53
N TYR A 37 6.04 2.50 6.27
CA TYR A 37 5.24 3.72 6.11
C TYR A 37 5.96 5.02 6.54
N LEU A 38 6.97 4.95 7.40
CA LEU A 38 7.76 6.14 7.76
C LEU A 38 8.63 6.60 6.58
N ASP A 39 9.09 5.66 5.75
CA ASP A 39 9.89 5.97 4.55
C ASP A 39 9.07 6.73 3.49
N TRP A 40 7.74 6.75 3.61
CA TRP A 40 6.87 7.54 2.74
C TRP A 40 6.95 9.03 3.04
N ILE A 41 7.30 9.40 4.27
CA ILE A 41 7.31 10.78 4.72
C ILE A 41 8.63 11.42 4.26
N GLY A 42 8.54 12.42 3.38
CA GLY A 42 9.70 13.11 2.83
C GLY A 42 10.22 12.50 1.51
N THR A 43 9.54 11.50 0.95
CA THR A 43 9.80 11.08 -0.44
C THR A 43 9.20 12.09 -1.42
N ASP A 44 9.81 12.25 -2.60
CA ASP A 44 9.28 13.15 -3.62
C ASP A 44 7.97 12.60 -4.23
N VAL A 45 7.89 11.27 -4.41
CA VAL A 45 6.79 10.62 -5.10
C VAL A 45 6.43 9.27 -4.47
N LEU A 46 5.13 9.07 -4.19
CA LEU A 46 4.52 7.77 -3.93
C LEU A 46 3.74 7.33 -5.17
N LEU A 47 4.14 6.20 -5.76
CA LEU A 47 3.46 5.60 -6.89
C LEU A 47 2.67 4.36 -6.44
N PHE A 48 1.35 4.43 -6.54
CA PHE A 48 0.45 3.29 -6.36
C PHE A 48 0.10 2.69 -7.72
N TRP A 49 0.77 1.60 -8.09
CA TRP A 49 0.48 0.86 -9.32
C TRP A 49 -0.37 -0.37 -9.01
N GLY A 50 -1.61 -0.41 -9.52
CA GLY A 50 -2.54 -1.52 -9.30
C GLY A 50 -2.94 -1.72 -7.84
N SER A 51 -2.88 -0.66 -7.03
CA SER A 51 -3.18 -0.69 -5.59
C SER A 51 -4.33 0.25 -5.24
N VAL A 52 -5.17 -0.18 -4.31
CA VAL A 52 -6.27 0.58 -3.72
C VAL A 52 -6.05 0.78 -2.22
N ALA A 53 -4.84 1.20 -1.85
CA ALA A 53 -4.32 1.23 -0.48
C ALA A 53 -5.25 1.91 0.54
N SER A 54 -5.90 3.02 0.18
CA SER A 54 -6.85 3.68 1.07
C SER A 54 -8.06 2.82 1.43
N ASN A 55 -8.47 1.88 0.57
CA ASN A 55 -9.57 0.95 0.80
C ASN A 55 -9.08 -0.36 1.43
N SER A 56 -8.01 -0.96 0.90
CA SER A 56 -7.49 -2.25 1.37
C SER A 56 -6.66 -2.16 2.66
N SER A 57 -6.11 -0.98 2.96
CA SER A 57 -5.27 -0.72 4.13
C SER A 57 -5.46 0.72 4.64
N PRO A 58 -6.65 1.09 5.15
CA PRO A 58 -7.04 2.48 5.43
C PRO A 58 -6.11 3.29 6.35
N VAL A 59 -5.39 2.63 7.24
CA VAL A 59 -4.41 3.29 8.13
C VAL A 59 -3.28 3.93 7.32
N SER A 60 -2.93 3.37 6.16
CA SER A 60 -1.92 3.93 5.26
C SER A 60 -2.26 5.34 4.79
N SER A 61 -3.56 5.70 4.68
CA SER A 61 -4.02 7.03 4.29
C SER A 61 -3.54 8.12 5.26
N LYS A 62 -3.34 7.80 6.54
CA LYS A 62 -2.75 8.73 7.52
C LYS A 62 -1.31 9.09 7.16
N TYR A 63 -0.53 8.11 6.72
CA TYR A 63 0.85 8.31 6.30
C TYR A 63 0.92 9.01 4.94
N MET A 64 0.00 8.71 4.03
CA MET A 64 -0.14 9.46 2.77
C MET A 64 -0.44 10.94 3.02
N LEU A 65 -1.35 11.26 3.96
CA LEU A 65 -1.63 12.65 4.35
C LEU A 65 -0.36 13.34 4.88
N GLU A 66 0.40 12.67 5.75
CA GLU A 66 1.62 13.24 6.31
C GLU A 66 2.72 13.42 5.26
N ALA A 67 2.86 12.47 4.34
CA ALA A 67 3.76 12.59 3.19
C ALA A 67 3.37 13.81 2.32
N LYS A 68 2.08 13.97 1.97
CA LYS A 68 1.60 15.12 1.19
C LYS A 68 1.87 16.46 1.87
N LYS A 69 1.72 16.54 3.20
CA LYS A 69 2.06 17.76 3.96
C LYS A 69 3.54 18.14 3.81
N ASN A 70 4.41 17.14 3.64
CA ASN A 70 5.83 17.31 3.39
C ASN A 70 6.18 17.42 1.89
N GLY A 71 5.19 17.65 1.02
CA GLY A 71 5.39 17.92 -0.40
C GLY A 71 5.37 16.70 -1.31
N THR A 72 5.21 15.49 -0.77
CA THR A 72 5.16 14.25 -1.56
C THR A 72 4.01 14.27 -2.56
N LYS A 73 4.30 13.94 -3.82
CA LYS A 73 3.29 13.68 -4.86
C LYS A 73 2.79 12.25 -4.81
N ILE A 74 1.50 12.03 -4.95
CA ILE A 74 0.88 10.71 -4.96
C ILE A 74 0.29 10.43 -6.33
N ILE A 75 0.85 9.46 -7.03
CA ILE A 75 0.42 9.03 -8.37
C ILE A 75 -0.29 7.69 -8.25
N VAL A 76 -1.43 7.55 -8.92
CA VAL A 76 -2.20 6.30 -8.97
C VAL A 76 -2.31 5.83 -10.41
N VAL A 77 -1.83 4.61 -10.67
CA VAL A 77 -1.96 3.92 -11.96
C VAL A 77 -2.86 2.71 -11.77
N ASN A 78 -4.13 2.85 -12.16
CA ASN A 78 -5.13 1.80 -12.00
C ASN A 78 -6.17 1.91 -13.14
N PRO A 79 -6.59 0.81 -13.78
CA PRO A 79 -7.70 0.84 -14.76
C PRO A 79 -9.01 1.35 -14.17
N TYR A 80 -9.24 1.13 -12.87
CA TYR A 80 -10.39 1.68 -12.17
C TYR A 80 -9.99 2.91 -11.36
N LYS A 81 -10.73 4.01 -11.53
CA LYS A 81 -10.56 5.22 -10.72
C LYS A 81 -11.20 5.00 -9.35
N GLU A 82 -10.42 4.45 -8.43
CA GLU A 82 -10.85 4.14 -7.06
C GLU A 82 -11.19 5.41 -6.26
N PRO A 83 -12.46 5.61 -5.82
CA PRO A 83 -12.86 6.80 -5.07
C PRO A 83 -12.04 7.03 -3.79
N ALA A 84 -11.73 5.97 -3.04
CA ALA A 84 -10.94 6.07 -1.81
C ALA A 84 -9.49 6.51 -2.07
N MET A 85 -8.97 6.31 -3.29
CA MET A 85 -7.65 6.79 -3.70
C MET A 85 -7.69 8.22 -4.25
N ASP A 86 -8.87 8.75 -4.59
CA ASP A 86 -9.06 10.16 -4.99
C ASP A 86 -9.29 11.04 -3.74
N LYS A 87 -10.28 10.67 -2.91
CA LYS A 87 -10.60 11.37 -1.67
C LYS A 87 -10.95 10.41 -0.54
N TYR A 88 -10.32 10.59 0.63
CA TYR A 88 -10.53 9.74 1.80
C TYR A 88 -10.73 10.56 3.07
N TRP A 89 -11.59 10.10 3.99
CA TRP A 89 -11.78 10.72 5.30
C TRP A 89 -10.98 9.98 6.36
N ILE A 90 -10.03 10.66 7.00
CA ILE A 90 -9.18 10.09 8.05
C ILE A 90 -9.76 10.50 9.40
N PRO A 91 -10.48 9.61 10.13
CA PRO A 91 -11.22 10.00 11.33
C PRO A 91 -10.33 10.48 12.48
N SER A 92 -9.06 10.09 12.47
CA SER A 92 -8.08 10.48 13.49
C SER A 92 -7.46 11.88 13.26
N ASN A 93 -7.77 12.53 12.14
CA ASN A 93 -7.35 13.91 11.87
C ASN A 93 -8.61 14.79 11.78
N PRO A 94 -8.79 15.81 12.64
CA PRO A 94 -10.04 16.59 12.70
C PRO A 94 -10.45 17.25 11.38
N GLU A 95 -9.49 17.82 10.66
CA GLU A 95 -9.74 18.49 9.38
C GLU A 95 -10.16 17.48 8.30
N SER A 96 -9.41 16.36 8.19
CA SER A 96 -9.76 15.28 7.27
C SER A 96 -11.08 14.60 7.62
N ALA A 97 -11.41 14.46 8.90
CA ALA A 97 -12.66 13.87 9.36
C ALA A 97 -13.88 14.73 8.96
N LEU A 98 -13.73 16.06 8.90
CA LEU A 98 -14.81 16.97 8.52
C LEU A 98 -14.89 17.19 7.01
N PHE A 99 -13.75 17.34 6.33
CA PHE A 99 -13.70 17.83 4.95
C PHE A 99 -13.17 16.80 3.94
N GLY A 100 -12.61 15.69 4.44
CA GLY A 100 -11.90 14.70 3.65
C GLY A 100 -10.53 15.19 3.18
N THR A 101 -9.72 14.29 2.66
CA THR A 101 -8.37 14.55 2.15
C THR A 101 -8.28 14.09 0.71
N LYS A 102 -7.84 14.98 -0.20
CA LYS A 102 -7.45 14.58 -1.55
C LYS A 102 -6.14 13.77 -1.47
N ILE A 103 -6.16 12.52 -1.92
CA ILE A 103 -5.04 11.59 -1.81
C ILE A 103 -4.18 11.65 -3.07
N ALA A 104 -4.67 11.13 -4.20
CA ALA A 104 -3.97 11.22 -5.48
C ALA A 104 -3.85 12.68 -5.97
N ASP A 105 -2.79 12.99 -6.70
CA ASP A 105 -2.59 14.28 -7.35
C ASP A 105 -3.20 14.34 -8.75
#